data_AF-R6STK0-F1
#
_entry.id   AF-R6STK0-F1
#
_cell.length_a   1.000
_cell.length_b   1.000
_cell.length_c   1.000
_cell.angle_alpha   90.00
_cell.angle_beta   90.00
_cell.angle_gamma   90.00
#
_symmetry.space_group_name_H-M   'P 1'
#
loop_
_entity.id
_entity.type
_entity.pdbx_description
1 polymer ?
#
loop_
_entity_poly.entity_id
_entity_poly.type
_entity_poly.pdbx_seq_one_letter_code
_entity_poly.pdbx_strand_id
1 'polypeptide(L)'
;MGLFHKKSGLLPGTESTKPQRQKKPMSPAAKKRLLLTLVNTIVVFVLYYTLVALIHSSTGIKILMTVYATCLAGLLIAYVVYNKGFVYRNVTPEMLPDTLSDAQKTAILEEAEKRRTRSGWILTFLIPFLVTFIAESCVLFIWEPFLKDAFSKLFGAVILFGK
;
A
#
# COMPACT_ATOMS: atom_id res chain seq x y z
N MET A 1 -47.02 29.56 41.60
CA MET A 1 -47.91 28.68 40.80
C MET A 1 -47.48 28.75 39.35
N GLY A 2 -47.09 27.60 38.78
CA GLY A 2 -47.19 27.17 37.37
C GLY A 2 -46.89 28.15 36.22
N LEU A 3 -46.46 27.74 35.04
CA LEU A 3 -46.15 26.45 34.46
C LEU A 3 -45.56 26.80 33.06
N PHE A 4 -44.56 26.03 32.65
CA PHE A 4 -43.94 25.94 31.32
C PHE A 4 -44.74 26.43 30.10
N HIS A 5 -44.07 27.11 29.16
CA HIS A 5 -44.06 26.70 27.75
C HIS A 5 -42.83 27.18 26.96
N LYS A 6 -41.82 26.29 26.90
CA LYS A 6 -41.11 25.83 25.68
C LYS A 6 -40.85 26.87 24.57
N LYS A 7 -39.65 27.47 24.57
CA LYS A 7 -38.92 27.76 23.33
C LYS A 7 -37.70 26.85 23.26
N SER A 8 -37.83 25.86 22.38
CA SER A 8 -36.81 24.94 21.94
C SER A 8 -35.51 25.66 21.61
N GLY A 9 -34.43 25.26 22.31
CA GLY A 9 -33.07 25.56 21.90
C GLY A 9 -32.82 24.93 20.54
N LEU A 10 -32.72 25.77 19.51
CA LEU A 10 -31.82 25.54 18.40
C LEU A 10 -30.58 26.36 18.72
N LEU A 11 -29.53 25.69 19.19
CA LEU A 11 -28.19 26.24 19.11
C LEU A 11 -27.89 26.44 17.61
N PRO A 12 -27.57 27.66 17.15
CA PRO A 12 -27.10 27.85 15.78
C PRO A 12 -25.83 27.02 15.60
N GLY A 13 -25.77 26.32 14.47
CA GLY A 13 -24.87 25.22 14.21
C GLY A 13 -23.44 25.47 14.68
N THR A 14 -22.91 24.50 15.43
CA THR A 14 -21.47 24.21 15.40
C THR A 14 -21.15 23.77 13.98
N GLU A 15 -20.89 24.75 13.10
CA GLU A 15 -20.13 24.49 11.89
C GLU A 15 -18.84 23.83 12.35
N SER A 16 -18.74 22.53 12.11
CA SER A 16 -17.50 21.79 12.18
C SER A 16 -16.57 22.43 11.16
N THR A 17 -15.81 23.44 11.58
CA THR A 17 -14.64 23.91 10.85
C THR A 17 -13.65 22.76 10.89
N LYS A 18 -13.83 21.78 9.99
CA LYS A 18 -12.82 20.76 9.72
C LYS A 18 -11.53 21.52 9.49
N PRO A 19 -10.46 21.28 10.27
CA PRO A 19 -9.20 21.97 10.05
C PRO A 19 -8.82 21.73 8.58
N GLN A 20 -8.80 22.81 7.80
CA GLN A 20 -8.35 22.75 6.41
C GLN A 20 -6.94 22.20 6.44
N ARG A 21 -6.81 20.94 6.03
CA ARG A 21 -5.53 20.23 5.96
C ARG A 21 -4.71 20.93 4.88
N GLN A 22 -3.97 21.96 5.28
CA GLN A 22 -3.06 22.68 4.39
C GLN A 22 -2.19 21.64 3.69
N LYS A 23 -2.33 21.53 2.36
CA LYS A 23 -1.50 20.65 1.54
C LYS A 23 -0.07 21.19 1.60
N LYS A 24 0.69 20.74 2.61
CA LYS A 24 2.10 21.07 2.74
C LYS A 24 2.79 20.62 1.45
N PRO A 25 3.51 21.51 0.73
CA PRO A 25 4.19 21.13 -0.50
C PRO A 25 5.16 19.99 -0.22
N MET A 26 5.19 19.00 -1.12
CA MET A 26 6.03 17.81 -0.96
C MET A 26 7.50 18.21 -0.92
N SER A 27 8.25 17.74 0.09
CA SER A 27 9.67 18.06 0.21
C SER A 27 10.48 17.50 -0.98
N PRO A 28 11.60 18.13 -1.38
CA PRO A 28 12.43 17.64 -2.48
C PRO A 28 12.88 16.18 -2.31
N ALA A 29 13.20 15.78 -1.08
CA ALA A 29 13.55 14.40 -0.75
C ALA A 29 12.38 13.41 -0.97
N ALA A 30 11.16 13.81 -0.63
CA ALA A 30 9.96 13.00 -0.87
C ALA A 30 9.65 12.89 -2.37
N LYS A 31 9.83 13.97 -3.14
CA LYS A 31 9.71 13.94 -4.61
C LYS A 31 10.72 12.97 -5.24
N LYS A 32 11.99 13.02 -4.80
CA LYS A 32 13.03 12.10 -5.28
C LYS A 32 12.69 10.63 -4.97
N ARG A 33 12.20 10.35 -3.76
CA ARG A 33 11.76 9.00 -3.37
C ARG A 33 10.58 8.50 -4.19
N LEU A 34 9.60 9.37 -4.45
CA LEU A 34 8.46 9.06 -5.32
C LEU A 34 8.93 8.73 -6.73
N LEU A 35 9.78 9.57 -7.33
CA LEU A 35 10.32 9.35 -8.67
C LEU A 35 11.08 8.03 -8.75
N LEU A 36 11.93 7.75 -7.76
CA LEU A 36 12.68 6.49 -7.70
C LEU A 36 11.75 5.28 -7.59
N THR A 37 10.66 5.39 -6.81
CA THR A 37 9.63 4.35 -6.71
C THR A 37 8.94 4.13 -8.06
N LEU A 38 8.59 5.20 -8.78
CA LEU A 38 7.95 5.11 -10.10
C LEU A 38 8.86 4.44 -11.12
N VAL A 39 10.13 4.88 -11.20
CA VAL A 39 11.12 4.28 -12.10
C VAL A 39 11.32 2.80 -11.78
N ASN A 40 11.51 2.45 -10.50
CA ASN A 40 11.62 1.06 -10.09
C ASN A 40 10.38 0.24 -10.43
N THR A 41 9.18 0.84 -10.34
CA THR A 41 7.93 0.16 -10.71
C THR A 41 7.94 -0.21 -12.18
N ILE A 42 8.30 0.73 -13.06
CA ILE A 42 8.41 0.48 -14.50
C ILE A 42 9.45 -0.62 -14.76
N VAL A 43 10.63 -0.52 -14.14
CA VAL A 43 11.73 -1.48 -14.34
C VAL A 43 11.32 -2.89 -13.91
N VAL A 44 10.79 -3.06 -12.70
CA VAL A 44 10.37 -4.37 -12.18
C VAL A 44 9.24 -4.95 -13.02
N PHE A 45 8.28 -4.11 -13.41
CA PHE A 45 7.14 -4.53 -14.24
C PHE A 45 7.63 -5.04 -15.61
N VAL A 46 8.42 -4.24 -16.32
CA VAL A 46 8.95 -4.62 -17.65
C VAL A 46 9.83 -5.86 -17.54
N LEU A 47 10.71 -5.93 -16.55
CA LEU A 47 11.58 -7.09 -16.34
C LEU A 47 10.76 -8.36 -16.10
N TYR A 48 9.76 -8.32 -15.21
CA TYR A 48 8.91 -9.47 -14.91
C TYR A 48 8.22 -10.00 -16.17
N TYR A 49 7.50 -9.14 -16.89
CA TYR A 49 6.77 -9.58 -18.09
C TYR A 49 7.71 -9.99 -19.24
N THR A 50 8.89 -9.39 -19.35
CA THR A 50 9.91 -9.84 -20.31
C THR A 50 10.40 -11.24 -19.97
N LEU A 51 10.68 -11.52 -18.69
CA LEU A 51 11.08 -12.86 -18.25
C LEU A 51 9.97 -13.89 -18.49
N VAL A 52 8.71 -13.55 -18.20
CA VAL A 52 7.56 -14.41 -18.52
C VAL A 52 7.49 -14.69 -20.03
N ALA A 53 7.68 -13.69 -20.89
CA ALA A 53 7.63 -13.85 -22.35
C ALA A 53 8.81 -14.69 -22.90
N LEU A 54 9.99 -14.61 -22.28
CA LEU A 54 11.18 -15.35 -22.72
C LEU A 54 11.17 -16.81 -22.24
N ILE A 55 10.51 -17.10 -21.12
CA ILE A 55 10.46 -18.44 -20.55
C ILE A 55 9.30 -19.22 -21.16
N HIS A 56 9.64 -20.17 -22.04
CA HIS A 56 8.65 -21.00 -22.73
C HIS A 56 8.31 -22.30 -21.98
N SER A 57 9.08 -22.66 -20.95
CA SER A 57 8.87 -23.90 -20.20
C SER A 57 7.97 -23.66 -18.99
N SER A 58 7.00 -24.56 -18.78
CA SER A 58 6.08 -24.50 -17.63
C SER A 58 6.82 -24.56 -16.29
N THR A 59 7.89 -25.36 -16.21
CA THR A 59 8.77 -25.41 -15.04
C THR A 59 9.49 -24.09 -14.80
N GLY A 60 9.98 -23.43 -15.86
CA GLY A 60 10.64 -22.13 -15.73
C GLY A 60 9.72 -21.05 -15.21
N ILE A 61 8.48 -20.98 -15.71
CA ILE A 61 7.47 -20.00 -15.24
C ILE A 61 7.16 -20.24 -13.75
N LYS A 62 6.97 -21.50 -13.33
CA LYS A 62 6.74 -21.84 -11.92
C LYS A 62 7.90 -21.39 -11.02
N ILE A 63 9.14 -21.58 -11.46
CA ILE A 63 10.33 -21.14 -10.72
C ILE A 63 10.34 -19.61 -10.63
N LEU A 64 10.10 -18.89 -11.74
CA LEU A 64 10.04 -17.44 -11.76
C LEU A 64 9.00 -16.90 -10.76
N MET A 65 7.78 -17.43 -10.79
CA MET A 65 6.71 -17.04 -9.86
C MET A 65 7.08 -17.34 -8.40
N THR A 66 7.73 -18.48 -8.14
CA THR A 66 8.16 -18.87 -6.79
C THR A 66 9.22 -17.91 -6.25
N VAL A 67 10.24 -17.61 -7.06
CA VAL A 67 11.29 -16.65 -6.70
C VAL A 67 10.68 -15.28 -6.44
N TYR A 68 9.82 -14.83 -7.34
CA TYR A 68 9.14 -13.54 -7.24
C TYR A 68 8.29 -13.43 -5.96
N ALA A 69 7.45 -14.44 -5.68
CA ALA A 69 6.62 -14.49 -4.47
C ALA A 69 7.48 -14.53 -3.20
N THR A 70 8.60 -15.25 -3.22
CA THR A 70 9.55 -15.31 -2.09
C THR A 70 10.19 -13.94 -1.84
N CYS A 71 10.60 -13.23 -2.90
CA CYS A 71 11.13 -11.87 -2.78
C CYS A 71 10.08 -10.90 -2.22
N LEU A 72 8.83 -10.95 -2.71
CA LEU A 72 7.75 -10.11 -2.20
C LEU A 72 7.46 -10.40 -0.72
N ALA A 73 7.38 -11.68 -0.33
CA ALA A 73 7.19 -12.08 1.07
C ALA A 73 8.34 -11.57 1.96
N GLY A 74 9.60 -11.72 1.51
CA GLY A 74 10.76 -11.19 2.21
C GLY A 74 10.72 -9.67 2.38
N LEU A 75 10.33 -8.93 1.33
CA LEU A 75 10.16 -7.47 1.40
C LEU A 75 9.02 -7.06 2.35
N LEU A 76 7.91 -7.82 2.38
CA LEU A 76 6.81 -7.61 3.32
C LEU A 76 7.25 -7.85 4.76
N ILE A 77 7.96 -8.95 5.03
CA ILE A 77 8.49 -9.25 6.36
C ILE A 77 9.47 -8.14 6.78
N ALA A 78 10.41 -7.77 5.91
CA ALA A 78 11.34 -6.68 6.17
C ALA A 78 10.56 -5.39 6.48
N TYR A 79 9.57 -5.04 5.66
CA TYR A 79 8.72 -3.89 5.92
C TYR A 79 8.06 -3.98 7.29
N VAL A 80 7.40 -5.08 7.65
CA VAL A 80 6.74 -5.24 8.95
C VAL A 80 7.74 -5.15 10.12
N VAL A 81 8.89 -5.82 10.02
CA VAL A 81 9.93 -5.81 11.06
C VAL A 81 10.48 -4.42 11.28
N TYR A 82 10.84 -3.70 10.21
CA TYR A 82 11.33 -2.32 10.30
C TYR A 82 10.23 -1.33 10.70
N ASN A 83 8.98 -1.59 10.31
CA ASN A 83 7.85 -0.73 10.55
C ASN A 83 7.17 -1.00 11.91
N LYS A 84 7.55 -2.05 12.65
CA LYS A 84 7.15 -2.29 14.05
C LYS A 84 7.51 -1.13 14.99
N GLY A 85 8.37 -0.21 14.55
CA GLY A 85 8.63 1.09 15.20
C GLY A 85 7.46 2.10 15.16
N PHE A 86 6.33 1.79 14.52
CA PHE A 86 5.14 2.65 14.49
C PHE A 86 4.45 2.82 15.85
N VAL A 87 4.76 1.98 16.84
CA VAL A 87 4.22 2.07 18.21
C VAL A 87 4.45 3.45 18.81
N TYR A 88 5.55 4.12 18.44
CA TYR A 88 5.90 5.46 18.93
C TYR A 88 5.58 6.60 17.96
N ARG A 89 4.81 6.33 16.88
CA ARG A 89 4.46 7.36 15.91
C ARG A 89 3.51 8.38 16.56
N ASN A 90 3.98 9.62 16.70
CA ASN A 90 3.32 10.73 17.41
C ASN A 90 3.27 10.58 18.94
N VAL A 91 4.10 9.72 19.52
CA VAL A 91 4.28 9.68 20.97
C VAL A 91 5.14 10.88 21.37
N THR A 92 4.61 11.72 22.25
CA THR A 92 5.36 12.80 22.90
C THR A 92 5.99 12.28 24.20
N PRO A 93 7.03 12.95 24.74
CA PRO A 93 7.67 12.53 25.99
C PRO A 93 6.69 12.34 27.16
N GLU A 94 5.62 13.14 27.18
CA GLU A 94 4.50 13.07 28.13
C GLU A 94 3.68 11.76 28.05
N MET A 95 3.68 11.08 26.91
CA MET A 95 2.91 9.85 26.68
C MET A 95 3.69 8.57 27.07
N LEU A 96 4.95 8.73 27.50
CA LEU A 96 5.80 7.63 27.94
C LEU A 96 5.66 7.44 29.45
N PRO A 97 5.73 6.20 29.97
CA PRO A 97 5.62 5.91 31.40
C PRO A 97 6.53 6.78 32.26
N ASP A 98 6.01 7.28 33.38
CA ASP A 98 6.76 8.11 34.34
C ASP A 98 7.87 7.34 35.07
N THR A 99 7.90 6.01 34.91
CA THR A 99 8.97 5.14 35.40
C THR A 99 10.26 5.25 34.59
N LEU A 100 10.23 5.89 33.40
CA LEU A 100 11.39 6.08 32.54
C LEU A 100 12.05 7.43 32.81
N SER A 101 13.39 7.44 32.86
CA SER A 101 14.14 8.69 32.97
C SER A 101 14.04 9.51 31.68
N ASP A 102 14.23 10.83 31.77
CA ASP A 102 14.20 11.72 30.60
C ASP A 102 15.22 11.33 29.53
N ALA A 103 16.36 10.76 29.93
CA ALA A 103 17.37 10.20 29.03
C ALA A 103 16.89 8.93 28.29
N GLN A 104 16.08 8.09 28.92
CA GLN A 104 15.47 6.92 28.27
C GLN A 104 14.32 7.32 27.34
N LYS A 105 13.51 8.30 27.74
CA LYS A 105 12.41 8.84 26.92
C LYS A 105 12.95 9.44 25.60
N THR A 106 14.02 10.21 25.68
CA THR A 106 14.69 10.80 24.50
C THR A 106 15.33 9.74 23.61
N ALA A 107 16.02 8.73 24.17
CA ALA A 107 16.60 7.64 23.40
C ALA A 107 15.55 6.83 22.60
N ILE A 108 14.38 6.56 23.21
CA ILE A 108 13.27 5.85 22.54
C ILE A 108 12.73 6.66 21.36
N LEU A 109 12.57 7.98 21.52
CA LEU A 109 12.05 8.86 20.49
C LEU A 109 13.02 9.03 19.31
N GLU A 110 14.31 9.21 19.59
CA GLU A 110 15.34 9.28 18.54
C GLU A 110 15.43 7.97 17.74
N GLU A 111 15.35 6.84 18.43
CA GLU A 111 15.38 5.54 17.77
C GLU A 111 14.12 5.31 16.93
N ALA A 112 12.95 5.75 17.39
CA ALA A 112 11.72 5.73 16.61
C ALA A 112 11.83 6.61 15.34
N GLU A 113 12.44 7.80 15.42
CA GLU A 113 12.64 8.69 14.28
C GLU A 113 13.65 8.11 13.26
N LYS A 114 14.77 7.55 13.74
CA LYS A 114 15.76 6.84 12.90
C LYS A 114 15.17 5.61 12.20
N ARG A 115 14.18 4.94 12.81
CA ARG A 115 13.47 3.81 12.19
C ARG A 115 12.49 4.29 11.12
N ARG A 116 11.78 5.39 11.37
CA ARG A 116 10.84 6.01 10.42
C ARG A 116 11.52 6.48 9.13
N THR A 117 12.73 7.01 9.22
CA THR A 117 13.50 7.44 8.03
C THR A 117 14.00 6.27 7.20
N ARG A 118 14.34 5.14 7.84
CA ARG A 118 14.80 3.90 7.20
C ARG A 118 13.68 3.09 6.53
N SER A 119 12.48 3.00 7.13
CA SER A 119 11.38 2.21 6.55
C SER A 119 10.88 2.75 5.21
N GLY A 120 11.06 4.05 4.94
CA GLY A 120 10.69 4.67 3.67
C GLY A 120 11.47 4.16 2.46
N TRP A 121 12.65 3.56 2.65
CA TRP A 121 13.46 3.01 1.54
C TRP A 121 12.98 1.61 1.13
N ILE A 122 12.49 0.79 2.07
CA ILE A 122 11.90 -0.51 1.72
C ILE A 122 10.68 -0.34 0.82
N LEU A 123 9.91 0.72 1.04
CA LEU A 123 8.75 1.06 0.20
C LEU A 123 9.11 1.24 -1.28
N THR A 124 10.31 1.75 -1.58
CA THR A 124 10.73 1.98 -2.97
C THR A 124 10.99 0.68 -3.75
N PHE A 125 11.08 -0.46 -3.04
CA PHE A 125 11.18 -1.80 -3.63
C PHE A 125 9.87 -2.58 -3.46
N LEU A 126 9.23 -2.46 -2.31
CA LEU A 126 7.99 -3.17 -2.01
C LEU A 126 6.85 -2.75 -2.94
N ILE A 127 6.69 -1.44 -3.22
CA ILE A 127 5.62 -0.95 -4.11
C ILE A 127 5.74 -1.52 -5.53
N PRO A 128 6.90 -1.47 -6.21
CA PRO A 128 7.10 -2.11 -7.51
C PRO A 128 6.65 -3.58 -7.58
N PHE A 129 7.06 -4.38 -6.58
CA PHE A 129 6.68 -5.79 -6.51
C PHE A 129 5.17 -5.92 -6.24
N LEU A 130 4.61 -5.16 -5.30
CA LEU A 130 3.18 -5.25 -5.02
C LEU A 130 2.32 -4.89 -6.24
N VAL A 131 2.67 -3.82 -6.97
CA VAL A 131 1.95 -3.38 -8.18
C VAL A 131 2.01 -4.45 -9.27
N THR A 132 3.21 -5.01 -9.51
CA THR A 132 3.39 -6.04 -10.53
C THR A 132 2.63 -7.32 -10.17
N PHE A 133 2.63 -7.72 -8.89
CA PHE A 133 1.86 -8.85 -8.39
C PHE A 133 0.35 -8.67 -8.55
N ILE A 134 -0.17 -7.47 -8.25
CA ILE A 134 -1.58 -7.15 -8.44
C ILE A 134 -1.94 -7.19 -9.93
N ALA A 135 -1.11 -6.61 -10.79
CA ALA A 135 -1.34 -6.62 -12.24
C ALA A 135 -1.41 -8.05 -12.77
N GLU A 136 -0.44 -8.89 -12.40
CA GLU A 136 -0.42 -10.32 -12.76
C GLU A 136 -1.67 -11.04 -12.25
N SER A 137 -2.07 -10.78 -11.00
CA SER A 137 -3.27 -11.37 -10.40
C SER A 137 -4.53 -10.96 -11.18
N CYS A 138 -4.63 -9.69 -11.60
CA CYS A 138 -5.74 -9.25 -12.45
C CYS A 138 -5.73 -9.95 -13.81
N VAL A 139 -4.56 -10.17 -14.43
CA VAL A 139 -4.46 -10.91 -15.69
C VAL A 139 -4.95 -12.35 -15.51
N LEU A 140 -4.45 -13.05 -14.50
CA LEU A 140 -4.74 -14.47 -14.29
C LEU A 140 -6.16 -14.75 -13.79
N PHE A 141 -6.70 -13.91 -12.91
CA PHE A 141 -7.98 -14.18 -12.23
C PHE A 141 -9.16 -13.38 -12.78
N ILE A 142 -8.92 -12.28 -13.51
CA ILE A 142 -10.01 -11.46 -14.07
C ILE A 142 -9.99 -11.54 -15.59
N TRP A 143 -8.86 -11.21 -16.22
CA TRP A 143 -8.79 -11.06 -17.67
C TRP A 143 -8.85 -12.40 -18.41
N GLU A 144 -8.02 -13.37 -18.02
CA GLU A 144 -8.00 -14.69 -18.64
C GLU A 144 -9.34 -15.43 -18.58
N PRO A 145 -10.02 -15.53 -17.42
CA PRO A 145 -11.33 -16.18 -17.34
C PRO A 145 -12.40 -15.44 -18.14
N PHE A 146 -12.38 -14.10 -18.11
CA PHE A 146 -13.29 -13.28 -18.90
C PHE A 146 -13.12 -13.53 -20.40
N LEU A 147 -11.88 -13.55 -20.90
CA LEU A 147 -11.61 -13.87 -22.30
C LEU A 147 -12.10 -15.28 -22.64
N LYS A 148 -11.79 -16.28 -21.81
CA LYS A 148 -12.22 -17.67 -22.03
C LYS A 148 -13.75 -17.78 -22.12
N ASP A 149 -14.48 -17.08 -21.26
CA ASP A 149 -15.95 -17.04 -21.29
C ASP A 149 -16.52 -16.27 -22.50
N ALA A 150 -15.91 -15.13 -22.86
CA ALA A 150 -16.33 -14.38 -24.04
C ALA A 150 -16.13 -15.19 -25.33
N PHE A 151 -14.99 -15.87 -25.46
CA PHE A 151 -14.68 -16.74 -26.59
C PHE A 151 -15.61 -17.97 -26.63
N SER A 152 -15.88 -18.61 -25.49
CA SER A 152 -16.77 -19.78 -25.45
C SER A 152 -18.20 -19.40 -25.86
N LYS A 153 -18.70 -18.23 -25.47
CA LYS A 153 -20.01 -17.71 -25.90
C LYS A 153 -20.05 -17.36 -27.38
N LEU A 154 -19.00 -16.71 -27.89
CA LEU A 154 -18.93 -16.33 -29.30
C LEU A 154 -18.90 -17.57 -30.22
N PHE A 155 -18.03 -18.54 -29.92
CA PHE A 155 -17.89 -19.77 -30.73
C PHE A 155 -18.99 -20.80 -30.45
N GLY A 156 -19.48 -20.89 -29.21
CA GLY A 156 -20.63 -21.73 -28.86
C GLY A 156 -21.91 -21.28 -29.56
N ALA A 157 -22.11 -19.96 -29.73
CA ALA A 157 -23.22 -19.42 -30.52
C ALA A 157 -23.07 -19.73 -32.01
N VAL A 158 -21.86 -19.67 -32.58
CA VAL A 158 -21.60 -20.01 -33.99
C VAL A 158 -21.93 -21.48 -34.31
N ILE A 159 -21.72 -22.41 -33.37
CA ILE A 159 -22.05 -23.84 -33.56
C ILE A 159 -23.58 -24.09 -33.48
N LEU A 160 -24.32 -23.28 -32.71
CA LEU A 160 -25.79 -23.41 -32.57
C LEU A 160 -26.59 -22.72 -33.69
N PHE A 161 -26.05 -21.67 -34.32
CA PHE A 161 -26.70 -20.96 -35.43
C PHE A 161 -26.18 -21.39 -36.82
N GLY A 162 -25.23 -22.32 -36.89
CA GLY A 162 -24.67 -22.88 -38.13
C GLY A 162 -25.32 -24.18 -38.61
N LYS A 163 -26.50 -24.55 -38.11
CA LYS A 163 -27.32 -25.68 -38.59
C LYS A 163 -28.64 -25.19 -39.16
#